data_AF-A0A060H7R4-F1
#
_entry.id   AF-A0A060H7R4-F1
#
_cell.length_a   1.000
_cell.length_b   1.000
_cell.length_c   1.000
_cell.angle_alpha   90.00
_cell.angle_beta   90.00
_cell.angle_gamma   90.00
#
_symmetry.space_group_name_H-M   'P 1'
#
loop_
_entity.id
_entity.type
_entity.pdbx_description
1 polymer ?
#
loop_
_entity_poly.entity_id
_entity_poly.type
_entity_poly.pdbx_seq_one_letter_code
_entity_poly.pdbx_strand_id
1 'polypeptide(L)'
;MSIPVVEIQIWSDLICPWCWIGKRRLERALHNSSLFADIKVRHRAFQLMPELIPLPVIDVLQQRYGGSAEQIVVIQQRIEKIAAEESLMY
;
A
#
# COMPACT_ATOMS: atom_id res chain seq x y z
N MET A 1 20.32 -23.66 -20.10
CA MET A 1 19.19 -23.61 -19.16
C MET A 1 18.51 -22.27 -19.34
N SER A 2 17.20 -22.25 -19.62
CA SER A 2 16.42 -21.01 -19.77
C SER A 2 16.09 -20.41 -18.40
N ILE A 3 16.09 -19.08 -18.32
CA ILE A 3 15.68 -18.35 -17.10
C ILE A 3 14.16 -18.51 -16.94
N PRO A 4 13.65 -18.96 -15.78
CA PRO A 4 12.20 -19.03 -15.55
C PRO A 4 11.60 -17.63 -15.46
N VAL A 5 10.40 -17.45 -16.03
CA VAL A 5 9.64 -16.20 -15.94
C VAL A 5 8.61 -16.34 -14.82
N VAL A 6 8.55 -15.35 -13.92
CA VAL A 6 7.56 -15.30 -12.84
C VAL A 6 6.80 -13.98 -12.93
N GLU A 7 5.47 -14.06 -13.02
CA GLU A 7 4.61 -12.88 -12.97
C GLU A 7 4.10 -12.64 -11.54
N ILE A 8 4.25 -11.40 -11.05
CA ILE A 8 3.66 -10.92 -9.79
C ILE A 8 2.56 -9.93 -10.15
N GLN A 9 1.31 -10.28 -9.86
CA GLN A 9 0.17 -9.40 -10.06
C GLN A 9 -0.21 -8.70 -8.75
N ILE A 10 -0.26 -7.36 -8.78
CA ILE A 10 -0.50 -6.52 -7.61
C ILE A 10 -1.81 -5.76 -7.80
N TRP A 11 -2.81 -6.06 -6.99
CA TRP A 11 -4.01 -5.25 -6.87
C TRP A 11 -3.78 -4.17 -5.83
N SER A 12 -3.98 -2.92 -6.22
CA SER A 12 -3.76 -1.77 -5.34
C SER A 12 -4.73 -0.64 -5.66
N ASP A 13 -5.06 0.12 -4.63
CA ASP A 13 -5.78 1.38 -4.71
C ASP A 13 -4.81 2.53 -4.39
N LEU A 14 -5.03 3.71 -4.97
CA LEU A 14 -4.23 4.92 -4.76
C LEU A 14 -4.43 5.53 -3.36
N ILE A 15 -5.61 5.37 -2.77
CA ILE A 15 -5.93 5.91 -1.44
C ILE A 15 -5.41 5.01 -0.29
N CYS A 16 -4.86 3.85 -0.63
CA CYS A 16 -4.45 2.81 0.31
C CYS A 16 -3.00 3.04 0.79
N PRO A 17 -2.77 3.52 2.02
CA PRO A 17 -1.41 3.74 2.51
C PRO A 17 -0.59 2.44 2.55
N TRP A 18 -1.22 1.33 2.92
CA TRP A 18 -0.59 0.01 2.95
C TRP A 18 -0.14 -0.49 1.58
N CYS A 19 -0.82 -0.09 0.52
CA CYS A 19 -0.48 -0.45 -0.84
C CYS A 19 0.82 0.27 -1.26
N TRP A 20 1.04 1.50 -0.81
CA TRP A 20 2.28 2.23 -1.05
C TRP A 20 3.47 1.67 -0.24
N ILE A 21 3.24 1.37 1.05
CA ILE A 21 4.21 0.71 1.93
C ILE A 21 4.58 -0.68 1.36
N GLY A 22 3.58 -1.48 0.98
CA GLY A 22 3.76 -2.81 0.40
C GLY A 22 4.55 -2.77 -0.90
N LYS A 23 4.30 -1.78 -1.76
CA LYS A 23 5.09 -1.55 -2.98
C LYS A 23 6.57 -1.36 -2.66
N ARG A 24 6.92 -0.46 -1.72
CA ARG A 24 8.33 -0.24 -1.33
C ARG A 24 8.97 -1.49 -0.76
N ARG A 25 8.24 -2.23 0.08
CA ARG A 25 8.73 -3.48 0.64
C ARG A 25 9.00 -4.54 -0.43
N LEU A 26 8.12 -4.68 -1.42
CA LEU A 26 8.33 -5.58 -2.54
C LEU A 26 9.54 -5.16 -3.38
N GLU A 27 9.68 -3.88 -3.71
CA GLU A 27 10.82 -3.35 -4.44
C GLU A 27 12.14 -3.66 -3.72
N ARG A 28 12.20 -3.43 -2.40
CA ARG A 28 13.35 -3.78 -1.56
C ARG A 28 13.63 -5.28 -1.55
N ALA A 29 12.59 -6.11 -1.41
CA ALA A 29 12.73 -7.56 -1.39
C ALA A 29 13.27 -8.10 -2.73
N LEU A 30 12.76 -7.60 -3.86
CA LEU A 30 13.23 -7.98 -5.19
C LEU A 30 14.67 -7.52 -5.43
N HIS A 31 15.01 -6.29 -5.02
CA HIS A 31 16.37 -5.76 -5.13
C HIS A 31 17.40 -6.59 -4.34
N ASN A 32 17.01 -7.05 -3.14
CA ASN A 32 17.88 -7.84 -2.27
C ASN A 32 17.82 -9.35 -2.56
N SER A 33 16.99 -9.79 -3.52
CA SER A 33 16.81 -11.21 -3.79
C SER A 33 17.94 -11.79 -4.63
N SER A 34 18.30 -13.04 -4.37
CA SER A 34 19.20 -13.84 -5.23
C SER A 34 18.42 -14.73 -6.19
N LEU A 35 17.21 -14.31 -6.58
CA LEU A 35 16.33 -15.10 -7.43
C LEU A 35 16.90 -15.19 -8.85
N PHE A 36 17.04 -16.41 -9.36
CA PHE A 36 17.35 -16.66 -10.76
C PHE A 36 16.05 -16.77 -11.58
N ALA A 37 15.38 -15.64 -11.79
CA ALA A 37 14.14 -15.56 -12.55
C ALA A 37 13.96 -14.18 -13.21
N ASP A 38 13.29 -14.15 -14.37
CA ASP A 38 12.80 -12.91 -14.97
C ASP A 38 11.47 -12.54 -14.31
N ILE A 39 11.51 -11.58 -13.38
CA ILE A 39 10.33 -11.13 -12.63
C ILE A 39 9.58 -10.08 -13.44
N LYS A 40 8.31 -10.35 -13.76
CA LYS A 40 7.38 -9.40 -14.37
C LYS A 40 6.37 -8.93 -13.35
N VAL A 41 6.41 -7.65 -12.98
CA VAL A 41 5.42 -7.06 -12.07
C VAL A 41 4.30 -6.42 -12.90
N ARG A 42 3.05 -6.81 -12.63
CA ARG A 42 1.86 -6.27 -13.29
C ARG A 42 0.90 -5.68 -12.27
N HIS A 43 0.65 -4.39 -12.38
CA HIS A 43 -0.33 -3.70 -11.54
C HIS A 43 -1.75 -3.90 -12.07
N ARG A 44 -2.69 -4.04 -11.14
CA ARG A 44 -4.11 -4.21 -11.36
C ARG A 44 -4.87 -3.19 -10.53
N ALA A 45 -5.85 -2.55 -11.14
CA ALA A 45 -6.70 -1.60 -10.44
C ALA A 45 -7.53 -2.32 -9.36
N PHE A 46 -7.63 -1.69 -8.20
CA PHE A 46 -8.56 -2.06 -7.15
C PHE A 46 -9.15 -0.78 -6.55
N GLN A 47 -10.42 -0.81 -6.15
CA GLN A 47 -11.09 0.32 -5.53
C GLN A 47 -11.64 -0.12 -4.18
N LEU A 48 -11.06 0.38 -3.09
CA LEU A 48 -11.41 0.06 -1.71
C LEU A 48 -12.75 0.65 -1.30
N MET A 49 -13.12 1.79 -1.87
CA MET A 49 -14.37 2.50 -1.61
C MET A 49 -14.96 3.02 -2.93
N PRO A 50 -15.70 2.17 -3.66
CA PRO A 50 -16.28 2.54 -4.96
C PRO A 50 -17.24 3.73 -4.90
N GLU A 51 -18.01 3.80 -3.82
CA GLU A 51 -19.05 4.81 -3.60
C GLU A 51 -18.55 6.02 -2.79
N LEU A 52 -17.22 6.19 -2.64
CA LEU A 52 -16.68 7.25 -1.81
C LEU A 52 -16.97 8.62 -2.40
N ILE A 53 -17.65 9.47 -1.62
CA ILE A 53 -17.71 10.91 -1.87
C ILE A 53 -16.47 11.56 -1.25
N PRO A 54 -15.72 12.41 -1.97
CA PRO A 54 -14.53 13.06 -1.44
C PRO A 54 -14.83 13.89 -0.18
N LEU A 55 -14.16 13.54 0.91
CA LEU A 55 -14.20 14.20 2.23
C LEU A 55 -12.79 14.21 2.84
N PRO A 56 -12.53 15.04 3.86
CA PRO A 56 -11.31 14.92 4.65
C PRO A 56 -11.09 13.48 5.14
N VAL A 57 -9.84 13.00 5.09
CA VAL A 57 -9.53 11.58 5.34
C VAL A 57 -10.00 11.13 6.73
N ILE A 58 -9.90 11.99 7.75
CA ILE A 58 -10.39 11.68 9.10
C ILE A 58 -11.89 11.37 9.06
N ASP A 59 -12.69 12.21 8.39
CA ASP A 59 -14.13 12.02 8.27
C ASP A 59 -14.47 10.72 7.52
N VAL A 60 -13.75 10.43 6.43
CA VAL A 60 -13.91 9.17 5.68
C VAL A 60 -13.64 7.96 6.56
N LEU A 61 -12.56 7.99 7.35
CA LEU A 61 -12.19 6.89 8.22
C LEU A 61 -13.15 6.74 9.40
N GLN A 62 -13.63 7.84 9.99
CA GLN A 62 -14.65 7.80 11.03
C GLN A 62 -15.97 7.23 10.51
N GLN A 63 -16.42 7.64 9.32
CA GLN A 63 -17.63 7.08 8.71
C GLN A 63 -17.50 5.59 8.44
N ARG A 64 -16.31 5.14 8.00
CA ARG A 64 -16.09 3.74 7.62
C ARG A 64 -15.85 2.81 8.80
N TYR A 65 -15.06 3.25 9.78
CA TYR A 65 -14.53 2.40 10.85
C TYR A 65 -15.07 2.79 12.24
N GLY A 66 -15.76 3.92 12.37
CA GLY A 66 -16.19 4.48 13.64
C GLY A 66 -15.03 5.10 14.43
N GLY A 67 -15.29 5.42 15.69
CA GLY A 67 -14.31 5.97 16.62
C GLY A 67 -14.26 7.51 16.67
N SER A 68 -13.55 8.01 17.68
CA SER A 68 -13.33 9.45 17.83
C SER A 68 -12.28 9.97 16.84
N ALA A 69 -12.29 11.27 16.57
CA ALA A 69 -11.31 11.88 15.68
C ALA A 69 -9.87 11.65 16.19
N GLU A 70 -9.68 11.73 17.51
CA GLU A 70 -8.41 11.49 18.17
C GLU A 70 -7.92 10.05 17.96
N GLN A 71 -8.82 9.07 18.03
CA GLN A 71 -8.47 7.67 17.77
C GLN A 71 -8.01 7.47 16.33
N ILE A 72 -8.71 8.06 15.35
CA ILE A 72 -8.32 7.98 13.94
C ILE A 72 -6.98 8.68 13.69
N VAL A 73 -6.74 9.84 14.30
CA VAL A 73 -5.45 10.53 14.21
C VAL A 73 -4.30 9.66 14.73
N VAL A 74 -4.48 8.99 15.87
CA VAL A 74 -3.46 8.08 16.41
C VAL A 74 -3.18 6.90 15.44
N ILE A 75 -4.21 6.37 14.79
CA ILE A 75 -4.05 5.31 13.79
C ILE A 75 -3.28 5.82 12.57
N GLN A 76 -3.60 7.02 12.07
CA GLN A 76 -2.90 7.68 10.97
C GLN A 76 -1.41 7.91 11.28
N GLN A 77 -1.11 8.44 12.46
CA GLN A 77 0.28 8.66 12.91
C GLN A 77 1.09 7.35 12.97
N ARG A 78 0.44 6.23 13.34
CA ARG A 78 1.10 4.92 13.30
C ARG A 78 1.44 4.50 11.88
N ILE A 79 0.55 4.76 10.92
CA ILE A 79 0.78 4.48 9.50
C ILE A 79 1.91 5.37 8.96
N GLU A 80 1.90 6.67 9.26
CA GLU A 80 2.98 7.61 8.91
C GLU A 80 4.33 7.12 9.40
N LYS A 81 4.41 6.68 10.67
CA LYS A 81 5.64 6.14 11.24
C LYS A 81 6.15 4.90 10.50
N ILE A 82 5.26 3.99 10.12
CA ILE A 82 5.62 2.78 9.36
C ILE A 82 6.01 3.14 7.92
N ALA A 83 5.35 4.13 7.32
CA ALA A 83 5.71 4.64 5.99
C ALA A 83 7.13 5.25 6.01
N ALA A 84 7.48 5.98 7.07
CA ALA A 84 8.81 6.55 7.26
C ALA A 84 9.91 5.47 7.35
N GLU A 85 9.64 4.30 7.96
CA GLU A 85 10.57 3.15 7.96
C GLU A 85 10.88 2.63 6.55
N GLU A 86 10.00 2.89 5.59
CA GLU A 86 10.17 2.57 4.17
C GLU A 86 10.57 3.80 3.33
N SER A 87 11.04 4.87 3.98
CA SER A 87 11.48 6.14 3.35
C SER A 87 10.38 6.82 2.52
N LEU A 88 9.12 6.68 2.95
CA LEU A 88 7.98 7.38 2.37
C LEU A 88 7.64 8.62 3.19
N MET A 89 7.37 9.73 2.50
CA MET A 89 6.71 10.90 3.08
C MET A 89 5.22 10.76 2.84
N TYR A 90 4.48 10.47 3.90
CA TYR A 90 3.03 10.27 3.90
C TYR A 90 2.35 11.50 4.53
#